data_AF-A0A5C7WZK5-F1
#
_entry.id   AF-A0A5C7WZK5-F1
#
_cell.length_a   1.000
_cell.length_b   1.000
_cell.length_c   1.000
_cell.angle_alpha   90.00
_cell.angle_beta   90.00
_cell.angle_gamma   90.00
#
_symmetry.space_group_name_H-M   'P 1'
#
loop_
_entity.id
_entity.type
_entity.pdbx_description
1 polymer ?
#
loop_
_entity_poly.entity_id
_entity_poly.type
_entity_poly.pdbx_seq_one_letter_code
_entity_poly.pdbx_strand_id
1 'polypeptide(L)'
;MPHTSPRRMMRRSDWDEIAAVFSLVIGFTYSDEVVEFVTDINGASYADWSWLVAVIDVVLVAATAWLKWDMTPRPKSAGPFLRRMLTGRWGLGAAIVIGLHLVLLALPRVPGQRWAVLDSPWLTLLASGVFVGAMGLLLVSALGGGRETSSGWIVPVLIGTMVAQWSSVLWPPLIDAHDGCANDVSIDFFNAMVQVLPLFLVTLGLEVNYLRGAKTALEPGQRAVPVMTVILLCLAEALTLSILVKADNENCGAGAVWHEYVTFIITVHAASIGLATLAWLLMASPGDE
;
A
#
# COMPACT_ATOMS: atom_id res chain seq x y z
N MET A 1 43.10 4.24 -9.03
CA MET A 1 42.45 4.07 -7.71
C MET A 1 40.95 4.30 -7.92
N PRO A 2 40.07 3.34 -7.61
CA PRO A 2 38.65 3.58 -7.70
C PRO A 2 38.25 4.54 -6.59
N HIS A 3 37.66 5.68 -6.96
CA HIS A 3 37.01 6.58 -6.02
C HIS A 3 35.84 5.83 -5.38
N THR A 4 36.05 5.29 -4.18
CA THR A 4 34.97 4.83 -3.33
C THR A 4 34.21 6.08 -2.87
N SER A 5 33.15 6.42 -3.60
CA SER A 5 32.17 7.41 -3.13
C SER A 5 31.69 6.95 -1.75
N PRO A 6 31.75 7.81 -0.71
CA PRO A 6 31.35 7.43 0.63
C PRO A 6 29.89 6.95 0.59
N ARG A 7 29.62 5.75 1.13
CA ARG A 7 28.25 5.25 1.29
C ARG A 7 27.46 6.30 2.07
N ARG A 8 26.55 6.99 1.38
CA ARG A 8 25.69 7.99 2.01
C ARG A 8 24.75 7.23 2.96
N MET A 9 25.00 7.34 4.25
CA MET A 9 24.12 6.81 5.30
C MET A 9 22.76 7.50 5.18
N MET A 10 21.66 6.74 5.31
CA MET A 10 20.31 7.30 5.25
C MET A 10 20.15 8.41 6.29
N ARG A 11 19.59 9.54 5.86
CA ARG A 11 19.28 10.66 6.75
C ARG A 11 17.93 10.40 7.43
N ARG A 12 17.70 11.06 8.55
CA ARG A 12 16.39 11.03 9.24
C ARG A 12 15.23 11.38 8.31
N SER A 13 15.41 12.39 7.45
CA SER A 13 14.40 12.76 6.44
C SER A 13 14.05 11.62 5.49
N ASP A 14 15.01 10.76 5.12
CA ASP A 14 14.74 9.63 4.21
C ASP A 14 13.83 8.60 4.90
N TRP A 15 13.97 8.42 6.23
CA TRP A 15 13.08 7.56 7.01
C TRP A 15 11.67 8.16 7.16
N ASP A 16 11.56 9.48 7.33
CA ASP A 16 10.26 10.16 7.41
C ASP A 16 9.49 10.04 6.08
N GLU A 17 10.21 10.10 4.95
CA GLU A 17 9.67 9.89 3.61
C GLU A 17 9.15 8.46 3.44
N ILE A 18 9.95 7.45 3.82
CA ILE A 18 9.57 6.03 3.78
C ILE A 18 8.37 5.77 4.70
N ALA A 19 8.38 6.31 5.92
CA ALA A 19 7.29 6.16 6.87
C ALA A 19 5.98 6.76 6.33
N ALA A 20 6.05 7.89 5.63
CA ALA A 20 4.88 8.50 5.00
C ALA A 20 4.32 7.61 3.87
N VAL A 21 5.17 7.05 3.02
CA VAL A 21 4.72 6.10 1.98
C VAL A 21 4.12 4.86 2.62
N PHE A 22 4.77 4.23 3.59
CA PHE A 22 4.25 3.03 4.26
C PHE A 22 2.91 3.28 4.96
N SER A 23 2.81 4.39 5.70
CA SER A 23 1.56 4.75 6.39
C SER A 23 0.41 4.92 5.40
N LEU A 24 0.68 5.52 4.23
CA LEU A 24 -0.33 5.75 3.21
C LEU A 24 -0.64 4.51 2.37
N VAL A 25 0.36 3.74 1.96
CA VAL A 25 0.16 2.62 1.02
C VAL A 25 -0.24 1.33 1.73
N ILE A 26 0.24 1.12 2.95
CA ILE A 26 -0.02 -0.11 3.72
C ILE A 26 -1.02 0.19 4.83
N GLY A 27 -0.78 1.24 5.63
CA GLY A 27 -1.65 1.59 6.75
C GLY A 27 -3.10 1.83 6.31
N PHE A 28 -3.31 2.68 5.30
CA PHE A 28 -4.65 2.99 4.80
C PHE A 28 -5.30 1.80 4.08
N THR A 29 -4.56 1.17 3.17
CA THR A 29 -5.04 0.05 2.35
C THR A 29 -5.53 -1.12 3.18
N TYR A 30 -4.89 -1.39 4.33
CA TYR A 30 -5.19 -2.55 5.16
C TYR A 30 -5.82 -2.21 6.51
N SER A 31 -6.31 -0.97 6.68
CA SER A 31 -6.87 -0.51 7.96
C SER A 31 -8.12 -1.31 8.36
N ASP A 32 -8.97 -1.65 7.40
CA ASP A 32 -10.19 -2.41 7.61
C ASP A 32 -9.87 -3.86 7.97
N GLU A 33 -8.98 -4.48 7.21
CA GLU A 33 -8.52 -5.86 7.36
C GLU A 33 -7.85 -6.06 8.73
N VAL A 34 -7.12 -5.07 9.24
CA VAL A 34 -6.52 -5.14 10.59
C VAL A 34 -7.59 -5.15 11.68
N VAL A 35 -8.63 -4.32 11.56
CA VAL A 35 -9.74 -4.31 12.52
C VAL A 35 -10.51 -5.62 12.45
N GLU A 36 -10.79 -6.10 11.23
CA GLU A 36 -11.50 -7.36 11.02
C GLU A 36 -10.73 -8.56 11.58
N PHE A 37 -9.43 -8.66 11.30
CA PHE A 37 -8.53 -9.67 11.87
C PHE A 37 -8.58 -9.70 13.39
N VAL A 38 -8.47 -8.53 14.02
CA VAL A 38 -8.52 -8.42 15.49
C VAL A 38 -9.88 -8.85 16.02
N THR A 39 -10.98 -8.49 15.34
CA THR A 39 -12.32 -8.89 15.79
C THR A 39 -12.56 -10.38 15.63
N ASP A 40 -12.13 -10.98 14.51
CA ASP A 40 -12.29 -12.42 14.25
C ASP A 40 -11.51 -13.28 15.25
N ILE A 41 -10.26 -12.92 15.55
CA ILE A 41 -9.44 -13.67 16.53
C ILE A 41 -10.02 -13.59 17.94
N ASN A 42 -10.65 -12.48 18.30
CA ASN A 42 -11.26 -12.29 19.62
C ASN A 42 -12.72 -12.76 19.68
N GLY A 43 -13.29 -13.26 18.58
CA GLY A 43 -14.71 -13.62 18.49
C GLY A 43 -15.66 -12.43 18.73
N ALA A 44 -15.19 -11.21 18.47
CA ALA A 44 -15.96 -9.98 18.60
C ALA A 44 -16.73 -9.67 17.31
N SER A 45 -17.84 -8.95 17.44
CA SER A 45 -18.56 -8.45 16.27
C SER A 45 -17.82 -7.28 15.65
N TYR A 46 -17.46 -7.40 14.37
CA TYR A 46 -16.88 -6.30 13.60
C TYR A 46 -17.77 -5.05 13.65
N ALA A 47 -19.10 -5.20 13.64
CA ALA A 47 -20.03 -4.07 13.62
C ALA A 47 -19.80 -3.11 14.80
N ASP A 48 -19.45 -3.65 15.98
CA ASP A 48 -19.22 -2.87 17.20
C ASP A 48 -17.85 -2.15 17.19
N TRP A 49 -16.92 -2.61 16.35
CA TRP A 49 -15.53 -2.14 16.26
C TRP A 49 -15.24 -1.37 14.97
N SER A 50 -16.18 -1.36 14.02
CA SER A 50 -16.07 -0.72 12.71
C SER A 50 -15.64 0.76 12.76
N TRP A 51 -16.05 1.50 13.79
CA TRP A 51 -15.64 2.89 14.00
C TRP A 51 -14.13 3.06 14.25
N LEU A 52 -13.41 2.01 14.70
CA LEU A 52 -11.96 2.05 14.87
C LEU A 52 -11.23 2.24 13.54
N VAL A 53 -11.80 1.78 12.42
CA VAL A 53 -11.24 2.02 11.08
C VAL A 53 -11.12 3.52 10.83
N ALA A 54 -12.21 4.27 11.05
CA ALA A 54 -12.21 5.73 10.91
C ALA A 54 -11.21 6.42 11.85
N VAL A 55 -11.01 5.89 13.07
CA VAL A 55 -9.99 6.41 13.99
C VAL A 55 -8.59 6.18 13.44
N ILE A 56 -8.29 4.97 12.95
CA ILE A 56 -7.02 4.62 12.33
C ILE A 56 -6.75 5.54 11.14
N ASP A 57 -7.74 5.77 10.28
CA ASP A 57 -7.62 6.67 9.13
C ASP A 57 -7.27 8.10 9.53
N VAL A 58 -7.98 8.65 10.52
CA VAL A 58 -7.71 10.01 11.01
C VAL A 58 -6.30 10.10 11.59
N VAL A 59 -5.85 9.06 12.31
CA VAL A 59 -4.50 8.98 12.85
C VAL A 59 -3.46 8.90 11.72
N LEU A 60 -3.69 8.12 10.67
CA LEU A 60 -2.79 8.01 9.51
C LEU A 60 -2.72 9.32 8.71
N VAL A 61 -3.86 9.99 8.49
CA VAL A 61 -3.89 11.36 7.90
C VAL A 61 -3.08 12.32 8.78
N ALA A 62 -3.31 12.34 10.08
CA ALA A 62 -2.60 13.23 11.00
C ALA A 62 -1.09 12.94 11.05
N ALA A 63 -0.71 11.66 11.07
CA ALA A 63 0.69 11.23 11.06
C ALA A 63 1.40 11.68 9.79
N THR A 64 0.75 11.57 8.62
CA THR A 64 1.35 12.00 7.34
C THR A 64 1.45 13.52 7.23
N ALA A 65 0.49 14.26 7.81
CA ALA A 65 0.60 15.70 7.96
C ALA A 65 1.78 16.12 8.83
N TRP A 66 1.96 15.41 9.95
CA TRP A 66 3.08 15.62 10.86
C TRP A 66 4.43 15.31 10.19
N LEU A 67 4.54 14.20 9.45
CA LEU A 67 5.74 13.85 8.70
C LEU A 67 6.07 14.92 7.65
N LYS A 68 5.08 15.41 6.89
CA LYS A 68 5.30 16.50 5.92
C LYS A 68 5.77 17.78 6.60
N TRP A 69 5.17 18.13 7.74
CA TRP A 69 5.59 19.27 8.53
C TRP A 69 7.04 19.12 9.01
N ASP A 70 7.45 17.90 9.37
CA ASP A 70 8.82 17.64 9.81
C ASP A 70 9.82 17.82 8.65
N MET A 71 9.48 17.31 7.46
CA MET A 71 10.26 17.45 6.23
C MET A 71 10.37 18.88 5.69
N THR A 72 9.46 19.79 6.06
CA THR A 72 9.42 21.16 5.51
C THR A 72 10.59 22.03 6.02
N PRO A 73 11.33 22.75 5.15
CA PRO A 73 12.42 23.64 5.55
C PRO A 73 11.95 24.80 6.46
N ARG A 74 12.79 25.21 7.42
CA ARG A 74 12.51 26.34 8.33
C ARG A 74 12.60 27.70 7.60
N PRO A 75 11.88 28.74 8.06
CA PRO A 75 11.09 28.83 9.31
C PRO A 75 9.71 28.15 9.23
N LYS A 76 9.37 27.42 10.31
CA LYS A 76 8.12 26.66 10.45
C LYS A 76 7.07 27.50 11.22
N SER A 77 5.91 27.80 10.61
CA SER A 77 4.75 28.40 11.30
C SER A 77 3.49 27.56 11.10
N ALA A 78 2.90 27.10 12.22
CA ALA A 78 1.90 26.04 12.19
C ALA A 78 0.60 26.48 11.52
N GLY A 79 0.13 27.69 11.83
CA GLY A 79 -1.11 28.24 11.26
C GLY A 79 -1.07 28.35 9.73
N PRO A 80 -0.10 29.04 9.12
CA PRO A 80 0.00 29.15 7.67
C PRO A 80 0.18 27.81 6.95
N PHE A 81 0.95 26.88 7.53
CA PHE A 81 1.11 25.55 6.97
C PHE A 81 -0.19 24.76 7.00
N LEU A 82 -0.87 24.71 8.15
CA LEU A 82 -2.12 23.98 8.30
C LEU A 82 -3.18 24.53 7.35
N ARG A 83 -3.31 25.87 7.26
CA ARG A 83 -4.21 26.52 6.30
C ARG A 83 -3.89 26.09 4.88
N ARG A 84 -2.62 26.15 4.45
CA ARG A 84 -2.21 25.74 3.10
C ARG A 84 -2.45 24.25 2.83
N MET A 85 -2.27 23.40 3.84
CA MET A 85 -2.52 21.97 3.73
C MET A 85 -4.00 21.68 3.55
N LEU A 86 -4.85 22.26 4.41
CA LEU A 86 -6.29 22.08 4.41
C LEU A 86 -6.97 22.67 3.15
N THR A 87 -6.49 23.80 2.65
CA THR A 87 -7.02 24.40 1.40
C THR A 87 -6.37 23.84 0.14
N GLY A 88 -5.38 22.96 0.28
CA GLY A 88 -4.63 22.39 -0.84
C GLY A 88 -5.13 21.02 -1.28
N ARG A 89 -4.41 20.41 -2.24
CA ARG A 89 -4.67 19.04 -2.72
C ARG A 89 -4.62 17.99 -1.60
N TRP A 90 -3.80 18.23 -0.57
CA TRP A 90 -3.75 17.36 0.60
C TRP A 90 -5.07 17.35 1.37
N GLY A 91 -5.64 18.51 1.68
CA GLY A 91 -6.92 18.62 2.37
C GLY A 91 -8.06 17.99 1.58
N LEU A 92 -8.04 18.14 0.25
CA LEU A 92 -8.99 17.45 -0.64
C LEU A 92 -8.85 15.93 -0.54
N GLY A 93 -7.62 15.39 -0.66
CA GLY A 93 -7.37 13.96 -0.51
C GLY A 93 -7.81 13.42 0.85
N ALA A 94 -7.50 14.14 1.93
CA ALA A 94 -7.88 13.78 3.30
C ALA A 94 -9.41 13.77 3.47
N ALA A 95 -10.09 14.79 2.96
CA ALA A 95 -11.55 14.88 3.01
C ALA A 95 -12.22 13.74 2.23
N ILE A 96 -11.69 13.38 1.06
CA ILE A 96 -12.22 12.27 0.27
C ILE A 96 -11.98 10.92 0.98
N VAL A 97 -10.76 10.64 1.45
CA VAL A 97 -10.45 9.36 2.13
C VAL A 97 -11.32 9.18 3.37
N ILE A 98 -11.30 10.15 4.29
CA ILE A 98 -12.06 10.07 5.54
C ILE A 98 -13.57 10.07 5.24
N GLY A 99 -14.03 10.95 4.34
CA GLY A 99 -15.44 11.04 3.99
C GLY A 99 -15.96 9.76 3.34
N LEU A 100 -15.18 9.15 2.45
CA LEU A 100 -15.54 7.90 1.81
C LEU A 100 -15.65 6.77 2.84
N HIS A 101 -14.67 6.59 3.73
CA HIS A 101 -14.75 5.58 4.78
C HIS A 101 -15.93 5.81 5.74
N LEU A 102 -16.21 7.06 6.14
CA LEU A 102 -17.39 7.36 6.95
C LEU A 102 -18.71 7.01 6.24
N VAL A 103 -18.80 7.28 4.94
CA VAL A 103 -19.97 6.89 4.13
C VAL A 103 -20.08 5.37 4.06
N LEU A 104 -18.97 4.67 3.82
CA LEU A 104 -18.93 3.21 3.74
C LEU A 104 -19.30 2.55 5.08
N LEU A 105 -18.85 3.11 6.22
CA LEU A 105 -19.21 2.65 7.56
C LEU A 105 -20.68 2.91 7.92
N ALA A 106 -21.27 3.98 7.38
CA ALA A 106 -22.67 4.32 7.63
C ALA A 106 -23.65 3.46 6.84
N LEU A 107 -23.19 2.76 5.80
CA LEU A 107 -24.03 1.90 4.96
C LEU A 107 -24.20 0.52 5.62
N PRO A 108 -25.41 -0.04 5.61
CA PRO A 108 -25.63 -1.39 6.11
C PRO A 108 -24.88 -2.40 5.25
N ARG A 109 -24.11 -3.29 5.89
CA ARG A 109 -23.45 -4.40 5.19
C ARG A 109 -24.49 -5.32 4.57
N VAL A 110 -24.20 -5.78 3.36
CA VAL A 110 -25.05 -6.75 2.67
C VAL A 110 -24.97 -8.10 3.41
N PRO A 111 -26.09 -8.68 3.87
CA PRO A 111 -26.07 -9.96 4.56
C PRO A 111 -25.40 -11.04 3.69
N GLY A 112 -24.36 -11.69 4.23
CA GLY A 112 -23.61 -12.74 3.52
C GLY A 112 -22.46 -12.24 2.63
N GLN A 113 -22.18 -10.93 2.57
CA GLN A 113 -20.96 -10.42 1.95
C GLN A 113 -20.18 -9.59 2.96
N ARG A 114 -19.12 -10.16 3.56
CA ARG A 114 -18.27 -9.44 4.54
C ARG A 114 -17.52 -8.26 3.89
N TRP A 115 -17.28 -8.33 2.57
CA TRP A 115 -16.39 -7.48 1.77
C TRP A 115 -17.10 -6.52 0.78
N ALA A 116 -18.43 -6.58 0.66
CA ALA A 116 -19.19 -5.67 -0.18
C ALA A 116 -19.97 -4.67 0.66
N VAL A 117 -19.57 -3.41 0.56
CA VAL A 117 -20.24 -2.30 1.27
C VAL A 117 -21.47 -1.81 0.50
N LEU A 118 -21.56 -2.12 -0.79
CA LEU A 118 -22.67 -1.75 -1.67
C LEU A 118 -23.27 -3.01 -2.30
N ASP A 119 -24.59 -3.03 -2.51
CA ASP A 119 -25.33 -4.11 -3.18
C ASP A 119 -24.82 -4.44 -4.60
N SER A 120 -23.89 -3.64 -5.13
CA SER A 120 -23.26 -3.82 -6.43
C SER A 120 -21.72 -3.92 -6.28
N PRO A 121 -21.09 -5.04 -6.70
CA PRO A 121 -19.64 -5.19 -6.64
C PRO A 121 -18.92 -4.12 -7.46
N TRP A 122 -19.53 -3.66 -8.55
CA TRP A 122 -18.99 -2.57 -9.39
C TRP A 122 -18.89 -1.25 -8.64
N LEU A 123 -19.84 -0.94 -7.76
CA LEU A 123 -19.78 0.27 -6.97
C LEU A 123 -18.67 0.19 -5.91
N THR A 124 -18.46 -1.00 -5.32
CA THR A 124 -17.34 -1.23 -4.39
C THR A 124 -16.00 -1.06 -5.10
N LEU A 125 -15.84 -1.59 -6.32
CA LEU A 125 -14.63 -1.39 -7.14
C LEU A 125 -14.41 0.07 -7.54
N LEU A 126 -15.48 0.83 -7.80
CA LEU A 126 -15.39 2.26 -8.06
C LEU A 126 -15.01 3.04 -6.81
N ALA A 127 -15.58 2.69 -5.65
CA ALA A 127 -15.26 3.31 -4.37
C ALA A 127 -13.78 3.11 -4.01
N SER A 128 -13.26 1.89 -4.16
CA SER A 128 -11.82 1.63 -3.97
C SER A 128 -10.96 2.40 -4.99
N GLY A 129 -11.45 2.59 -6.20
CA GLY A 129 -10.82 3.45 -7.20
C GLY A 129 -10.69 4.91 -6.75
N VAL A 130 -11.77 5.48 -6.20
CA VAL A 130 -11.79 6.83 -5.63
C VAL A 130 -10.85 6.93 -4.43
N PHE A 131 -10.85 5.91 -3.56
CA PHE A 131 -9.95 5.83 -2.40
C PHE A 131 -8.48 5.86 -2.82
N VAL A 132 -8.07 5.00 -3.75
CA VAL A 132 -6.69 4.93 -4.25
C VAL A 132 -6.28 6.25 -4.90
N GLY A 133 -7.18 6.87 -5.67
CA GLY A 133 -6.94 8.21 -6.24
C GLY A 133 -6.71 9.28 -5.18
N ALA A 134 -7.51 9.28 -4.11
CA ALA A 134 -7.38 10.21 -3.00
C ALA A 134 -6.11 9.97 -2.16
N MET A 135 -5.75 8.71 -1.92
CA MET A 135 -4.45 8.32 -1.35
C MET A 135 -3.29 8.82 -2.22
N GLY A 136 -3.42 8.75 -3.54
CA GLY A 136 -2.46 9.31 -4.48
C GLY A 136 -2.28 10.82 -4.33
N LEU A 137 -3.38 11.56 -4.16
CA LEU A 137 -3.32 13.00 -3.87
C LEU A 137 -2.59 13.28 -2.55
N LEU A 138 -2.81 12.47 -1.52
CA LEU A 138 -2.11 12.59 -0.23
C LEU A 138 -0.60 12.34 -0.39
N LEU A 139 -0.20 11.27 -1.08
CA LEU A 139 1.19 10.91 -1.34
C LEU A 139 1.93 11.97 -2.16
N VAL A 140 1.39 12.40 -3.30
CA VAL A 140 2.00 13.48 -4.11
C VAL A 140 2.08 14.76 -3.29
N SER A 141 1.04 15.07 -2.51
CA SER A 141 1.05 16.28 -1.69
C SER A 141 2.03 16.19 -0.52
N ALA A 142 2.28 15.01 0.06
CA ALA A 142 3.20 14.81 1.17
C ALA A 142 4.66 14.80 0.71
N LEU A 143 4.95 14.22 -0.46
CA LEU A 143 6.30 13.91 -0.92
C LEU A 143 6.74 14.70 -2.16
N GLY A 144 5.83 15.42 -2.81
CA GLY A 144 6.13 16.23 -3.99
C GLY A 144 6.93 17.49 -3.65
N GLY A 145 8.00 17.74 -4.41
CA GLY A 145 8.98 18.80 -4.15
C GLY A 145 8.53 20.24 -4.45
N GLY A 146 7.23 20.52 -4.56
CA GLY A 146 6.67 21.85 -4.85
C GLY A 146 6.99 22.42 -6.24
N ARG A 147 7.85 21.77 -7.03
CA ARG A 147 8.03 22.01 -8.46
C ARG A 147 7.03 21.17 -9.24
N GLU A 148 6.61 21.67 -10.40
CA GLU A 148 5.78 20.97 -11.40
C GLU A 148 6.54 19.81 -12.08
N THR A 149 7.34 19.07 -11.31
CA THR A 149 8.07 17.90 -11.78
C THR A 149 7.12 16.70 -11.85
N SER A 150 7.35 15.86 -12.85
CA SER A 150 6.54 14.68 -13.17
C SER A 150 6.44 13.74 -11.98
N SER A 151 5.26 13.68 -11.33
CA SER A 151 4.94 12.75 -10.25
C SER A 151 4.75 11.31 -10.76
N GLY A 152 5.38 10.93 -11.87
CA GLY A 152 5.23 9.61 -12.51
C GLY A 152 5.62 8.44 -11.60
N TRP A 153 6.48 8.69 -10.61
CA TRP A 153 6.89 7.70 -9.61
C TRP A 153 5.73 7.14 -8.79
N ILE A 154 4.59 7.84 -8.73
CA ILE A 154 3.43 7.38 -7.97
C ILE A 154 2.61 6.34 -8.74
N VAL A 155 2.71 6.32 -10.07
CA VAL A 155 1.86 5.48 -10.93
C VAL A 155 1.98 3.99 -10.55
N PRO A 156 3.18 3.42 -10.36
CA PRO A 156 3.31 2.02 -9.91
C PRO A 156 2.63 1.72 -8.59
N VAL A 157 2.71 2.66 -7.64
CA VAL A 157 2.09 2.52 -6.32
C VAL A 157 0.57 2.50 -6.46
N LEU A 158 -0.01 3.44 -7.22
CA LEU A 158 -1.46 3.49 -7.41
C LEU A 158 -1.98 2.25 -8.14
N ILE A 159 -1.28 1.79 -9.18
CA ILE A 159 -1.67 0.57 -9.89
C ILE A 159 -1.63 -0.63 -8.94
N GLY A 160 -0.53 -0.79 -8.20
CA GLY A 160 -0.40 -1.92 -7.28
C GLY A 160 -1.44 -1.90 -6.17
N THR A 161 -1.70 -0.74 -5.55
CA THR A 161 -2.73 -0.62 -4.52
C THR A 161 -4.13 -0.83 -5.08
N MET A 162 -4.41 -0.36 -6.30
CA MET A 162 -5.68 -0.64 -6.98
C MET A 162 -5.90 -2.14 -7.18
N VAL A 163 -4.89 -2.85 -7.67
CA VAL A 163 -4.97 -4.30 -7.90
C VAL A 163 -5.14 -5.05 -6.58
N ALA A 164 -4.48 -4.60 -5.51
CA ALA A 164 -4.65 -5.18 -4.17
C ALA A 164 -6.09 -4.99 -3.65
N GLN A 165 -6.62 -3.78 -3.76
CA GLN A 165 -7.99 -3.43 -3.35
C GLN A 165 -9.06 -4.14 -4.17
N TRP A 166 -8.87 -4.26 -5.48
CA TRP A 166 -9.80 -5.04 -6.32
C TRP A 166 -9.72 -6.52 -5.99
N SER A 167 -8.52 -7.02 -5.70
CA SER A 167 -8.35 -8.39 -5.26
C SER A 167 -9.04 -8.65 -3.91
N SER A 168 -8.94 -7.73 -2.96
CA SER A 168 -9.62 -7.86 -1.67
C SER A 168 -11.15 -7.73 -1.77
N VAL A 169 -11.70 -7.19 -2.87
CA VAL A 169 -13.15 -7.17 -3.11
C VAL A 169 -13.62 -8.43 -3.85
N LEU A 170 -12.84 -8.90 -4.83
CA LEU A 170 -13.27 -9.96 -5.75
C LEU A 170 -13.02 -11.38 -5.22
N TRP A 171 -11.93 -11.60 -4.50
CA TRP A 171 -11.48 -12.95 -4.16
C TRP A 171 -11.94 -13.50 -2.80
N PRO A 172 -12.21 -12.71 -1.73
CA PRO A 172 -12.74 -13.29 -0.48
C PRO A 172 -13.98 -14.19 -0.63
N PRO A 173 -14.99 -13.88 -1.47
CA PRO A 173 -16.12 -14.80 -1.66
C PRO A 173 -15.72 -16.15 -2.25
N LEU A 174 -14.52 -16.26 -2.85
CA LEU A 174 -13.96 -17.47 -3.41
C LEU A 174 -12.91 -18.12 -2.50
N ILE A 175 -12.36 -17.38 -1.52
CA ILE A 175 -11.28 -17.81 -0.61
C ILE A 175 -11.81 -18.19 0.80
N ASP A 176 -13.05 -17.82 1.14
CA ASP A 176 -13.76 -18.28 2.35
C ASP A 176 -14.99 -19.09 1.93
N ALA A 177 -14.85 -19.94 0.90
CA ALA A 177 -15.96 -20.70 0.35
C ALA A 177 -16.27 -21.94 1.22
N HIS A 178 -15.34 -22.36 2.07
CA HIS A 178 -15.48 -23.49 2.99
C HIS A 178 -15.31 -23.01 4.43
N ASP A 179 -16.47 -22.79 5.09
CA ASP A 179 -16.69 -22.35 6.47
C ASP A 179 -15.47 -22.47 7.43
N GLY A 180 -14.54 -21.51 7.37
CA GLY A 180 -13.48 -21.33 8.36
C GLY A 180 -12.25 -22.25 8.26
N CYS A 181 -12.02 -22.90 7.11
CA CYS A 181 -10.78 -23.64 6.83
C CYS A 181 -9.97 -22.99 5.70
N ALA A 182 -8.64 -22.95 5.87
CA ALA A 182 -7.71 -22.50 4.82
C ALA A 182 -7.46 -23.63 3.81
N ASN A 183 -6.92 -23.27 2.64
CA ASN A 183 -6.64 -24.08 1.43
C ASN A 183 -7.56 -23.80 0.24
N ASP A 184 -8.11 -22.59 0.14
CA ASP A 184 -8.93 -22.16 -0.99
C ASP A 184 -8.10 -21.50 -2.11
N VAL A 185 -6.90 -20.97 -1.79
CA VAL A 185 -5.95 -20.46 -2.78
C VAL A 185 -5.03 -21.58 -3.25
N SER A 186 -4.88 -21.74 -4.56
CA SER A 186 -4.07 -22.82 -5.11
C SER A 186 -2.61 -22.75 -4.65
N ILE A 187 -2.05 -23.88 -4.22
CA ILE A 187 -0.64 -23.95 -3.85
C ILE A 187 0.30 -23.63 -5.02
N ASP A 188 -0.13 -23.94 -6.25
CA ASP A 188 0.60 -23.63 -7.47
C ASP A 188 0.81 -22.12 -7.64
N PHE A 189 -0.15 -21.29 -7.20
CA PHE A 189 0.02 -19.84 -7.18
C PHE A 189 1.19 -19.44 -6.28
N PHE A 190 1.23 -19.93 -5.03
CA PHE A 190 2.31 -19.60 -4.11
C PHE A 190 3.67 -20.16 -4.59
N ASN A 191 3.69 -21.38 -5.12
CA ASN A 191 4.89 -21.97 -5.72
C ASN A 191 5.46 -21.14 -6.88
N ALA A 192 4.58 -20.58 -7.73
CA ALA A 192 5.00 -19.67 -8.80
C ALA A 192 5.53 -18.35 -8.24
N MET A 193 4.88 -17.79 -7.22
CA MET A 193 5.28 -16.51 -6.63
C MET A 193 6.64 -16.56 -5.93
N VAL A 194 6.98 -17.64 -5.22
CA VAL A 194 8.34 -17.84 -4.64
C VAL A 194 9.45 -17.80 -5.71
N GLN A 195 9.13 -18.11 -6.96
CA GLN A 195 10.11 -18.04 -8.06
C GLN A 195 10.14 -16.64 -8.70
N VAL A 196 8.99 -15.97 -8.80
CA VAL A 196 8.84 -14.67 -9.47
C VAL A 196 9.29 -13.50 -8.59
N LEU A 197 8.98 -13.50 -7.29
CA LEU A 197 9.30 -12.39 -6.39
C LEU A 197 10.82 -12.15 -6.25
N PRO A 198 11.69 -13.18 -6.12
CA PRO A 198 13.14 -12.97 -6.13
C PRO A 198 13.65 -12.42 -7.46
N LEU A 199 13.04 -12.81 -8.59
CA LEU A 199 13.37 -12.26 -9.90
C LEU A 199 13.08 -10.76 -9.93
N PHE A 200 11.90 -10.32 -9.46
CA PHE A 200 11.58 -8.90 -9.34
C PHE A 200 12.55 -8.15 -8.42
N LEU A 201 12.94 -8.73 -7.28
CA LEU A 201 13.93 -8.14 -6.38
C LEU A 201 15.27 -7.91 -7.08
N VAL A 202 15.76 -8.90 -7.85
CA VAL A 202 17.02 -8.78 -8.59
C VAL A 202 16.90 -7.75 -9.71
N THR A 203 15.85 -7.82 -10.54
CA THR A 203 15.66 -6.89 -11.67
C THR A 203 15.51 -5.45 -11.17
N LEU A 204 14.66 -5.20 -10.18
CA LEU A 204 14.52 -3.87 -9.59
C LEU A 204 15.80 -3.40 -8.90
N GLY A 205 16.52 -4.31 -8.22
CA GLY A 205 17.81 -4.00 -7.60
C GLY A 205 18.85 -3.51 -8.62
N LEU A 206 18.92 -4.15 -9.79
CA LEU A 206 19.80 -3.74 -10.89
C LEU A 206 19.39 -2.38 -11.47
N GLU A 207 18.10 -2.19 -11.77
CA GLU A 207 17.57 -0.96 -12.37
C GLU A 207 17.68 0.25 -11.43
N VAL A 208 17.36 0.07 -10.15
CA VAL A 208 17.49 1.14 -9.15
C VAL A 208 18.96 1.52 -8.96
N ASN A 209 19.88 0.55 -9.02
CA ASN A 209 21.31 0.83 -8.95
C ASN A 209 21.81 1.59 -10.19
N TYR A 210 21.31 1.26 -11.38
CA TYR A 210 21.58 1.98 -12.62
C TYR A 210 21.08 3.44 -12.54
N LEU A 211 19.83 3.67 -12.12
CA LEU A 211 19.24 5.00 -11.99
C LEU A 211 19.94 5.87 -10.94
N ARG A 212 20.38 5.28 -9.82
CA ARG A 212 21.20 5.99 -8.82
C ARG A 212 22.54 6.45 -9.38
N GLY A 213 23.09 5.74 -10.37
CA GLY A 213 24.33 6.11 -11.05
C GLY A 213 24.17 7.16 -12.15
N ALA A 214 22.98 7.26 -12.77
CA ALA A 214 22.76 7.97 -14.03
C ALA A 214 22.46 9.49 -13.93
N LYS A 215 22.46 10.10 -12.73
CA LYS A 215 22.44 11.55 -12.39
C LYS A 215 21.19 12.03 -11.60
N THR A 216 21.43 13.06 -10.79
CA THR A 216 20.51 14.04 -10.17
C THR A 216 19.70 13.69 -8.91
N ALA A 217 19.41 14.74 -8.11
CA ALA A 217 18.74 14.69 -6.83
C ALA A 217 17.29 14.20 -6.99
N LEU A 218 17.07 12.93 -6.67
CA LEU A 218 15.75 12.28 -6.67
C LEU A 218 14.80 13.01 -5.72
N GLU A 219 13.54 13.14 -6.14
CA GLU A 219 12.46 13.59 -5.26
C GLU A 219 12.34 12.65 -4.03
N PRO A 220 11.79 13.14 -2.91
CA PRO A 220 11.44 12.30 -1.76
C PRO A 220 10.71 11.00 -2.14
N GLY A 221 9.65 11.10 -2.94
CA GLY A 221 8.87 9.94 -3.39
C GLY A 221 9.69 8.95 -4.24
N GLN A 222 10.56 9.45 -5.12
CA GLN A 222 11.44 8.62 -5.95
C GLN A 222 12.50 7.86 -5.15
N ARG A 223 12.81 8.30 -3.92
CA ARG A 223 13.70 7.58 -2.99
C ARG A 223 12.95 6.58 -2.14
N ALA A 224 11.82 7.00 -1.58
CA ALA A 224 11.06 6.20 -0.61
C ALA A 224 10.33 5.02 -1.26
N VAL A 225 9.70 5.22 -2.43
CA VAL A 225 8.89 4.18 -3.08
C VAL A 225 9.71 2.93 -3.43
N PRO A 226 10.88 3.01 -4.08
CA PRO A 226 11.67 1.81 -4.36
C PRO A 226 12.07 1.02 -3.09
N VAL A 227 12.38 1.73 -1.99
CA VAL A 227 12.71 1.07 -0.72
C VAL A 227 11.50 0.34 -0.16
N MET A 228 10.32 0.98 -0.18
CA MET A 228 9.08 0.32 0.20
C MET A 228 8.79 -0.91 -0.68
N THR A 229 8.89 -0.78 -2.01
CA THR A 229 8.65 -1.89 -2.94
C THR A 229 9.55 -3.09 -2.63
N VAL A 230 10.83 -2.86 -2.37
CA VAL A 230 11.77 -3.94 -1.98
C VAL A 230 11.34 -4.59 -0.66
N ILE A 231 10.98 -3.80 0.35
CA ILE A 231 10.51 -4.35 1.64
C ILE A 231 9.23 -5.17 1.44
N LEU A 232 8.28 -4.71 0.63
CA LEU A 232 7.04 -5.43 0.34
C LEU A 232 7.29 -6.73 -0.43
N LEU A 233 8.18 -6.72 -1.42
CA LEU A 233 8.57 -7.93 -2.13
C LEU A 233 9.25 -8.95 -1.19
N CYS A 234 10.13 -8.51 -0.31
CA CYS A 234 10.75 -9.38 0.71
C CYS A 234 9.71 -9.94 1.69
N LEU A 235 8.74 -9.13 2.12
CA LEU A 235 7.66 -9.58 3.00
C LEU A 235 6.75 -10.59 2.29
N ALA A 236 6.34 -10.30 1.06
CA ALA A 236 5.55 -11.20 0.23
C ALA A 236 6.26 -12.54 0.01
N GLU A 237 7.57 -12.51 -0.24
CA GLU A 237 8.37 -13.73 -0.40
C GLU A 237 8.37 -14.56 0.89
N ALA A 238 8.61 -13.93 2.04
CA ALA A 238 8.61 -14.62 3.33
C ALA A 238 7.23 -15.24 3.66
N LEU A 239 6.14 -14.54 3.37
CA LEU A 239 4.77 -15.04 3.58
C LEU A 239 4.43 -16.18 2.62
N THR A 240 4.83 -16.05 1.35
CA THR A 240 4.61 -17.10 0.34
C THR A 240 5.35 -18.38 0.75
N LEU A 241 6.60 -18.26 1.21
CA LEU A 241 7.37 -19.37 1.76
C LEU A 241 6.71 -19.99 3.01
N SER A 242 6.13 -19.18 3.92
CA SER A 242 5.49 -19.70 5.13
C SER A 242 4.22 -20.51 4.83
N ILE A 243 3.49 -20.20 3.75
CA ILE A 243 2.37 -21.04 3.27
C ILE A 243 2.88 -22.39 2.76
N LEU A 244 3.94 -22.41 1.94
CA LEU A 244 4.47 -23.65 1.36
C LEU A 244 4.96 -24.67 2.39
N VAL A 245 5.36 -24.23 3.58
CA VAL A 245 5.75 -25.15 4.67
C VAL A 245 4.57 -25.99 5.17
N LYS A 246 3.32 -25.50 5.04
CA LYS A 246 2.12 -26.15 5.56
C LYS A 246 1.15 -26.63 4.47
N ALA A 247 1.55 -26.47 3.21
CA ALA A 247 0.96 -26.95 1.97
C ALA A 247 0.05 -28.19 2.04
N ASP A 248 0.54 -29.25 2.68
CA ASP A 248 -0.08 -30.58 2.61
C ASP A 248 -1.12 -30.82 3.71
N ASN A 249 -1.44 -29.81 4.53
CA ASN A 249 -2.40 -29.93 5.63
C ASN A 249 -3.48 -28.85 5.55
N GLU A 250 -4.73 -29.29 5.49
CA GLU A 250 -5.88 -28.40 5.73
C GLU A 250 -5.83 -27.91 7.18
N ASN A 251 -5.84 -26.59 7.36
CA ASN A 251 -5.77 -25.97 8.68
C ASN A 251 -7.02 -25.12 8.88
N CYS A 252 -7.82 -25.49 9.88
CA CYS A 252 -9.04 -24.76 10.21
C CYS A 252 -8.80 -23.76 11.35
N GLY A 253 -9.58 -22.67 11.32
CA GLY A 253 -9.56 -21.60 12.30
C GLY A 253 -9.09 -20.27 11.73
N ALA A 254 -9.53 -19.18 12.38
CA ALA A 254 -9.31 -17.81 11.91
C ALA A 254 -7.84 -17.51 11.57
N GLY A 255 -6.89 -17.98 12.39
CA GLY A 255 -5.47 -17.73 12.13
C GLY A 255 -4.94 -18.36 10.84
N ALA A 256 -5.46 -19.52 10.43
CA ALA A 256 -5.05 -20.17 9.18
C ALA A 256 -5.65 -19.45 7.97
N VAL A 257 -6.95 -19.16 8.01
CA VAL A 257 -7.67 -18.43 6.95
C VAL A 257 -7.06 -17.04 6.75
N TRP A 258 -6.81 -16.31 7.84
CA TRP A 258 -6.17 -15.00 7.77
C TRP A 258 -4.74 -15.05 7.26
N HIS A 259 -3.96 -16.08 7.63
CA HIS A 259 -2.60 -16.23 7.10
C HIS A 259 -2.61 -16.48 5.59
N GLU A 260 -3.53 -17.31 5.07
CA GLU A 260 -3.71 -17.52 3.62
C GLU A 260 -4.15 -16.24 2.91
N TYR A 261 -5.19 -15.58 3.41
CA TYR A 261 -5.71 -14.34 2.85
C TYR A 261 -4.66 -13.22 2.82
N VAL A 262 -3.99 -12.96 3.95
CA VAL A 262 -2.95 -11.91 4.03
C VAL A 262 -1.79 -12.24 3.10
N THR A 263 -1.36 -13.51 3.05
CA THR A 263 -0.29 -13.91 2.13
C THR A 263 -0.68 -13.67 0.69
N PHE A 264 -1.88 -14.08 0.29
CA PHE A 264 -2.41 -13.85 -1.06
C PHE A 264 -2.42 -12.37 -1.42
N ILE A 265 -3.05 -11.53 -0.60
CA ILE A 265 -3.23 -10.11 -0.90
C ILE A 265 -1.90 -9.34 -0.88
N ILE A 266 -1.01 -9.60 0.08
CA ILE A 266 0.32 -8.95 0.13
C ILE A 266 1.16 -9.36 -1.07
N THR A 267 1.10 -10.63 -1.49
CA THR A 267 1.81 -11.12 -2.67
C THR A 267 1.29 -10.49 -3.95
N VAL A 268 -0.03 -10.41 -4.15
CA VAL A 268 -0.64 -9.71 -5.28
C VAL A 268 -0.24 -8.23 -5.29
N HIS A 269 -0.29 -7.56 -4.13
CA HIS A 269 0.07 -6.15 -4.01
C HIS A 269 1.55 -5.91 -4.38
N ALA A 270 2.46 -6.66 -3.77
CA ALA A 270 3.90 -6.52 -4.00
C ALA A 270 4.29 -6.83 -5.46
N ALA A 271 3.78 -7.92 -6.02
CA ALA A 271 4.01 -8.29 -7.42
C ALA A 271 3.48 -7.22 -8.39
N SER A 272 2.28 -6.68 -8.13
CA SER A 272 1.68 -5.63 -8.97
C SER A 272 2.48 -4.33 -8.93
N ILE A 273 2.91 -3.88 -7.73
CA ILE A 273 3.80 -2.72 -7.60
C ILE A 273 5.11 -2.99 -8.34
N GLY A 274 5.72 -4.16 -8.17
CA GLY A 274 6.98 -4.53 -8.79
C GLY A 274 6.90 -4.49 -10.32
N LEU A 275 5.89 -5.13 -10.90
CA LEU A 275 5.65 -5.15 -12.34
C LEU A 275 5.35 -3.75 -12.89
N ALA A 276 4.48 -2.99 -12.22
CA ALA A 276 4.17 -1.62 -12.65
C ALA A 276 5.40 -0.71 -12.54
N THR A 277 6.29 -0.94 -11.57
CA THR A 277 7.55 -0.22 -11.43
C THR A 277 8.47 -0.54 -12.60
N LEU A 278 8.63 -1.81 -12.98
CA LEU A 278 9.40 -2.19 -14.15
C LEU A 278 8.85 -1.57 -15.43
N ALA A 279 7.54 -1.66 -15.66
CA ALA A 279 6.90 -1.04 -16.82
C ALA A 279 7.12 0.47 -16.85
N TRP A 280 6.97 1.13 -15.70
CA TRP A 280 7.23 2.57 -15.57
C TRP A 280 8.68 2.93 -15.88
N LEU A 281 9.66 2.15 -15.39
CA LEU A 281 11.08 2.38 -15.66
C LEU A 281 11.43 2.19 -17.15
N LEU A 282 10.83 1.19 -17.81
CA LEU A 282 11.01 0.97 -19.24
C LEU A 282 10.46 2.13 -20.07
N MET A 283 9.30 2.69 -19.69
CA MET A 283 8.71 3.85 -20.36
C MET A 283 9.42 5.16 -20.03
N ALA A 284 9.97 5.27 -18.82
CA ALA A 284 10.68 6.46 -18.34
C ALA A 284 12.15 6.52 -18.79
N SER A 285 12.67 5.46 -19.44
CA SER A 285 13.98 5.50 -20.05
C SER A 285 14.07 6.73 -20.96
N PRO A 286 15.13 7.55 -20.84
CA PRO A 286 15.37 8.62 -21.79
C PRO A 286 15.46 7.99 -23.17
N GLY A 287 14.62 8.42 -24.11
CA GLY A 287 14.98 8.30 -25.50
C GLY A 287 16.30 9.03 -25.70
N ASP A 288 17.18 8.47 -26.51
CA ASP A 288 18.41 9.11 -26.94
C ASP A 288 18.09 10.47 -27.61
N GLU A 289 18.16 11.56 -26.84
CA GLU A 289 18.35 12.93 -27.33
C GLU A 289 19.63 13.54 -26.72
#